data_AF-A0A0Q4FGW1-F1
#
_entry.id   AF-A0A0Q4FGW1-F1
#
_cell.length_a   1.000
_cell.length_b   1.000
_cell.length_c   1.000
_cell.angle_alpha   90.00
_cell.angle_beta   90.00
_cell.angle_gamma   90.00
#
_symmetry.space_group_name_H-M   'P 1'
#
loop_
_entity.id
_entity.type
_entity.pdbx_description
1 polymer ?
#
loop_
_entity_poly.entity_id
_entity_poly.type
_entity_poly.pdbx_seq_one_letter_code
_entity_poly.pdbx_strand_id
1 'polypeptide(L)'
;MPRAPDVGRDLADIRARIDDGRDAGTLSRRDARSYRRDVHQVERLADRYGRDGLSTSERAELDTRATVLRDQVNVQRLRGSGRMR
;
A
#
# COMPACT_ATOMS: atom_id res chain seq x y z
N MET A 1 22.02 10.44 5.84
CA MET A 1 21.23 9.42 5.13
C MET A 1 19.77 9.79 5.19
N PRO A 2 19.02 9.84 4.08
CA PRO A 2 17.56 9.93 4.16
C PRO A 2 17.09 8.73 4.99
N ARG A 3 16.28 8.99 6.02
CA ARG A 3 15.70 7.94 6.87
C ARG A 3 14.81 7.11 5.95
N ALA A 4 15.13 5.82 5.79
CA ALA A 4 14.29 4.91 5.01
C ALA A 4 12.84 5.07 5.47
N PRO A 5 11.86 5.15 4.55
CA PRO A 5 10.46 5.24 4.92
C PRO A 5 10.14 4.16 5.95
N ASP A 6 9.42 4.54 7.00
CA ASP A 6 8.85 3.56 7.90
C ASP A 6 7.75 2.83 7.12
N VAL A 7 7.86 1.51 6.97
CA VAL A 7 6.87 0.68 6.28
C VAL A 7 5.46 0.96 6.79
N GLY A 8 5.29 1.22 8.09
CA GLY A 8 4.00 1.57 8.67
C GLY A 8 3.45 2.91 8.14
N ARG A 9 4.30 3.92 8.00
CA ARG A 9 3.92 5.20 7.38
C ARG A 9 3.53 5.02 5.91
N ASP A 10 4.30 4.21 5.19
CA ASP A 10 4.05 3.93 3.78
C ASP A 10 2.70 3.22 3.56
N LEU A 11 2.37 2.25 4.42
CA LEU A 11 1.09 1.54 4.39
C LEU A 11 -0.08 2.45 4.77
N ALA A 12 0.10 3.35 5.75
CA ALA A 12 -0.90 4.35 6.11
C ALA A 12 -1.20 5.30 4.93
N ASP A 13 -0.16 5.78 4.24
CA ASP A 13 -0.30 6.62 3.05
C ASP A 13 -0.98 5.88 1.89
N ILE A 14 -0.66 4.59 1.69
CA ILE A 14 -1.35 3.75 0.69
C ILE A 14 -2.84 3.60 1.03
N ARG A 15 -3.16 3.39 2.31
CA ARG A 15 -4.54 3.27 2.78
C ARG A 15 -5.35 4.53 2.51
N ALA A 16 -4.79 5.70 2.85
CA ALA A 16 -5.41 6.99 2.55
C ALA A 16 -5.67 7.13 1.05
N ARG A 17 -4.70 6.77 0.19
CA ARG A 17 -4.89 6.81 -1.27
C ARG A 17 -5.96 5.84 -1.77
N ILE A 18 -6.14 4.68 -1.16
CA ILE A 18 -7.21 3.75 -1.53
C ILE A 18 -8.57 4.37 -1.20
N ASP A 19 -8.69 4.98 -0.02
CA ASP A 19 -9.92 5.59 0.46
C ASP A 19 -10.30 6.81 -0.40
N ASP A 20 -9.35 7.73 -0.63
CA ASP A 20 -9.52 8.86 -1.54
C ASP A 20 -9.90 8.42 -2.95
N GLY A 21 -9.23 7.38 -3.46
CA GLY A 21 -9.45 6.89 -4.81
C GLY A 21 -10.84 6.30 -4.98
N ARG A 22 -11.33 5.58 -3.97
CA ARG A 22 -12.71 5.06 -3.89
C ARG A 22 -13.72 6.21 -3.85
N ASP A 23 -13.46 7.22 -3.02
CA ASP A 23 -14.40 8.32 -2.78
C ASP A 23 -14.49 9.24 -4.00
N ALA A 24 -13.38 9.45 -4.69
CA ALA A 24 -13.32 10.15 -5.97
C ALA A 24 -13.83 9.32 -7.17
N GLY A 25 -14.21 8.05 -6.98
CA GLY A 25 -14.66 7.15 -8.06
C GLY A 25 -13.55 6.65 -8.99
N THR A 26 -12.30 7.04 -8.76
CA THR A 26 -11.11 6.60 -9.53
C THR A 26 -10.68 5.17 -9.24
N LEU A 27 -11.17 4.57 -8.13
CA LEU A 27 -11.07 3.15 -7.81
C LEU A 27 -12.46 2.56 -7.64
N SER A 28 -12.68 1.37 -8.19
CA SER A 28 -13.91 0.64 -7.92
C SER A 28 -13.95 0.19 -6.45
N ARG A 29 -15.16 -0.01 -5.91
CA ARG A 29 -15.35 -0.58 -4.56
C ARG A 29 -14.68 -1.94 -4.41
N ARG A 30 -14.64 -2.74 -5.49
CA ARG A 30 -14.02 -4.07 -5.49
C ARG A 30 -12.50 -3.96 -5.42
N ASP A 31 -11.90 -3.08 -6.22
CA ASP A 31 -10.44 -2.88 -6.23
C ASP A 31 -9.96 -2.29 -4.91
N ALA A 32 -10.66 -1.27 -4.41
CA ALA A 32 -10.36 -0.67 -3.10
C ALA A 32 -10.41 -1.72 -1.98
N ARG A 33 -11.41 -2.62 -2.00
CA ARG A 33 -11.49 -3.72 -1.03
C ARG A 33 -10.34 -4.73 -1.19
N SER A 34 -9.90 -5.03 -2.41
CA SER A 34 -8.75 -5.90 -2.65
C SER A 34 -7.48 -5.28 -2.08
N TYR A 35 -7.19 -4.03 -2.43
CA TYR A 35 -5.99 -3.35 -1.97
C TYR A 35 -5.94 -3.17 -0.45
N ARG A 36 -7.08 -2.94 0.21
CA ARG A 36 -7.13 -2.94 1.69
C ARG A 36 -6.72 -4.29 2.28
N ARG A 37 -7.05 -5.42 1.65
CA ARG A 37 -6.60 -6.74 2.11
C ARG A 37 -5.09 -6.91 1.92
N ASP A 38 -4.56 -6.39 0.82
CA ASP A 38 -3.13 -6.46 0.53
C ASP A 38 -2.33 -5.62 1.54
N VAL A 39 -2.78 -4.39 1.84
CA VAL A 39 -2.23 -3.56 2.94
C VAL A 39 -2.22 -4.36 4.25
N HIS A 40 -3.36 -4.94 4.63
CA HIS A 40 -3.46 -5.74 5.85
C HIS A 40 -2.55 -6.97 5.86
N GLN A 41 -2.22 -7.54 4.71
CA GLN A 41 -1.27 -8.64 4.63
C GLN A 41 0.16 -8.17 4.92
N VAL A 42 0.56 -7.01 4.39
CA VAL A 42 1.88 -6.43 4.65
C VAL A 42 1.99 -5.96 6.09
N GLU A 43 0.94 -5.36 6.67
CA GLU A 43 0.89 -5.01 8.09
C GLU A 43 1.12 -6.23 8.99
N ARG A 44 0.42 -7.36 8.74
CA ARG A 44 0.63 -8.59 9.51
C ARG A 44 2.03 -9.16 9.40
N LEU A 45 2.70 -8.97 8.26
CA LEU A 45 4.10 -9.36 8.09
C LEU A 45 5.03 -8.44 8.87
N ALA A 46 4.80 -7.13 8.78
CA ALA A 46 5.54 -6.12 9.54
C ALA A 46 5.43 -6.35 11.06
N ASP A 47 4.22 -6.64 11.56
CA ASP A 47 3.99 -6.97 12.97
C ASP A 47 4.71 -8.25 13.39
N ARG A 48 4.72 -9.27 12.52
CA ARG A 48 5.40 -10.55 12.80
C ARG A 48 6.91 -10.36 12.87
N TYR A 49 7.50 -9.72 11.86
CA TYR A 49 8.95 -9.47 11.81
C TYR A 49 9.39 -8.43 12.86
N GLY A 50 8.52 -7.50 13.22
CA GLY A 50 8.79 -6.46 14.22
C GLY A 50 8.92 -6.98 15.66
N ARG A 51 8.42 -8.18 15.97
CA ARG A 51 8.50 -8.76 17.33
C ARG A 51 9.93 -8.99 17.81
N ASP A 52 10.79 -9.48 16.93
CA ASP A 52 12.19 -9.81 17.25
C ASP A 52 13.17 -8.76 16.67
N GLY A 53 12.62 -7.70 16.06
CA GLY A 53 13.36 -6.71 15.30
C GLY A 53 13.57 -7.13 13.84
N LEU A 54 13.43 -6.18 12.92
CA LEU A 54 13.57 -6.43 11.48
C LEU A 54 15.03 -6.65 11.08
N SER A 55 15.33 -7.79 10.48
CA SER A 55 16.55 -7.98 9.70
C SER A 55 16.57 -7.07 8.46
N THR A 56 17.76 -6.86 7.88
CA THR A 56 17.92 -6.08 6.64
C THR A 56 17.10 -6.66 5.50
N SER A 57 17.05 -8.00 5.37
CA SER A 57 16.27 -8.70 4.35
C SER A 57 14.76 -8.55 4.55
N GLU A 58 14.26 -8.70 5.79
CA GLU A 58 12.83 -8.52 6.09
C GLU A 58 12.39 -7.08 5.83
N ARG A 59 13.24 -6.11 6.19
CA ARG A 59 12.99 -4.69 5.88
C ARG A 59 12.92 -4.46 4.37
N ALA A 60 13.86 -5.01 3.60
CA ALA A 60 13.87 -4.87 2.15
C ALA A 60 12.67 -5.55 1.47
N GLU A 61 12.23 -6.69 2.01
CA GLU A 61 11.02 -7.37 1.52
C GLU A 61 9.77 -6.53 1.76
N LEU A 62 9.59 -6.01 2.98
CA LEU A 62 8.45 -5.16 3.32
C LEU A 62 8.41 -3.88 2.47
N ASP A 63 9.56 -3.24 2.26
CA ASP A 63 9.70 -2.05 1.43
C ASP A 63 9.35 -2.33 -0.04
N THR A 64 9.82 -3.46 -0.57
CA THR A 64 9.48 -3.91 -1.93
C THR A 64 7.97 -4.14 -2.07
N ARG A 65 7.36 -4.85 -1.12
CA ARG A 65 5.90 -5.12 -1.13
C ARG A 65 5.09 -3.82 -1.04
N ALA A 66 5.48 -2.89 -0.18
CA ALA A 66 4.82 -1.60 -0.03
C ALA A 66 4.94 -0.76 -1.32
N THR A 67 6.11 -0.74 -1.95
CA THR A 67 6.35 -0.03 -3.21
C THR A 67 5.50 -0.60 -4.34
N VAL A 68 5.49 -1.92 -4.52
CA VAL A 68 4.66 -2.58 -5.54
C VAL A 68 3.17 -2.28 -5.33
N LEU A 69 2.70 -2.35 -4.09
CA LEU A 69 1.29 -2.06 -3.77
C LEU A 69 0.93 -0.60 -4.06
N ARG A 70 1.81 0.34 -3.70
CA ARG A 70 1.65 1.76 -4.01
C ARG A 70 1.51 1.99 -5.51
N ASP A 71 2.38 1.37 -6.30
CA ASP A 71 2.37 1.51 -7.76
C ASP A 71 1.09 0.94 -8.37
N GLN A 72 0.63 -0.21 -7.90
CA GLN A 72 -0.63 -0.80 -8.35
C GLN A 72 -1.85 0.11 -8.07
N VAL A 73 -1.93 0.69 -6.87
CA VAL A 73 -2.98 1.64 -6.50
C VAL A 73 -2.93 2.88 -7.40
N ASN A 74 -1.74 3.45 -7.62
CA ASN A 74 -1.56 4.63 -8.47
C ASN A 74 -1.97 4.35 -9.92
N VAL A 75 -1.51 3.24 -10.49
CA VAL A 75 -1.86 2.85 -11.87
C VAL A 75 -3.36 2.65 -12.03
N GLN A 76 -4.02 1.98 -11.09
CA GLN A 76 -5.47 1.79 -11.20
C GLN A 76 -6.26 3.09 -11.03
N ARG A 77 -5.86 3.97 -10.12
CA ARG A 77 -6.49 5.30 -9.98
C ARG A 77 -6.42 6.08 -11.29
N LEU A 78 -5.27 6.07 -11.96
CA LEU A 78 -5.09 6.75 -13.26
C LEU A 78 -5.97 6.13 -14.34
N ARG A 79 -6.09 4.80 -14.37
CA ARG A 79 -6.95 4.09 -15.33
C ARG A 79 -8.45 4.32 -15.08
N GLY A 80 -8.88 4.30 -13.82
CA GLY A 80 -10.28 4.55 -13.44
C GLY A 80 -10.72 5.98 -13.72
N SER A 81 -9.82 6.96 -13.55
CA SER A 81 -10.06 8.36 -13.89
C SER A 81 -10.36 8.59 -15.38
N GLY A 82 -9.83 7.73 -16.27
CA GLY A 82 -10.06 7.83 -17.72
C GLY A 82 -11.38 7.24 -18.20
N ARG A 83 -12.10 6.48 -17.36
CA ARG A 83 -13.33 5.76 -17.75
C ARG A 83 -14.63 6.54 -17.44
N MET A 84 -14.50 7.74 -16.87
CA MET A 84 -15.62 8.68 -16.66
C MET A 84 -15.66 9.67 -17.85
N ARG A 85 -16.16 9.21 -19.01
CA ARG A 85 -16.71 10.05 -20.07
C ARG A 85 -17.94 9.40 -20.66
#